data_AF-A0A535MA00-F1
#
_entry.id   AF-A0A535MA00-F1
#
_cell.length_a   1.000
_cell.length_b   1.000
_cell.length_c   1.000
_cell.angle_alpha   90.00
_cell.angle_beta   90.00
_cell.angle_gamma   90.00
#
_symmetry.space_group_name_H-M   'P 1'
#
loop_
_entity.id
_entity.type
_entity.pdbx_description
1 polymer ?
#
loop_
_entity_poly.entity_id
_entity_poly.type
_entity_poly.pdbx_seq_one_letter_code
_entity_poly.pdbx_strand_id
1 'polypeptide(L)'
;MHHVRSHPRLAALMAALLVALVVVAVFAFRSRTAGCSGAPPLPDLPAQLRSLGDFDQPYDTTMPGTLEEAAVKAASALHPDLAAAISLGAPVEIAAVDPGRHAAIVFPLGAGGGAVEGLAVFLRACGDEAYYSTVADLAAAPPASFPAVPRDRAARVLGTSSPELVYTDTPLQPRWRDPRTGASVPAT
;
A
#
# COMPACT_ATOMS: atom_id res chain seq x y z
N MET A 1 -54.87 21.92 20.96
CA MET A 1 -53.66 22.79 21.02
C MET A 1 -52.58 22.05 21.78
N HIS A 2 -51.49 21.75 21.10
CA HIS A 2 -50.39 20.90 21.54
C HIS A 2 -49.66 21.44 22.78
N HIS A 3 -49.56 20.64 23.83
CA HIS A 3 -48.56 20.82 24.88
C HIS A 3 -47.23 20.24 24.43
N VAL A 4 -46.48 21.00 23.64
CA VAL A 4 -45.01 20.83 23.56
C VAL A 4 -44.45 21.54 24.78
N ARG A 5 -44.46 20.84 25.93
CA ARG A 5 -43.74 21.28 27.11
C ARG A 5 -42.26 21.08 26.79
N SER A 6 -41.58 22.17 26.47
CA SER A 6 -40.15 22.23 26.20
C SER A 6 -39.39 21.69 27.41
N HIS A 7 -38.89 20.47 27.30
CA HIS A 7 -37.98 19.86 28.27
C HIS A 7 -36.55 20.02 27.75
N PRO A 8 -35.89 21.17 27.99
CA PRO A 8 -34.54 21.44 27.47
C PRO A 8 -33.52 20.41 27.96
N ARG A 9 -33.75 19.84 29.15
CA ARG A 9 -32.92 18.76 29.71
C ARG A 9 -33.03 17.45 28.93
N LEU A 10 -34.23 17.10 28.44
CA LEU A 10 -34.43 15.92 27.58
C LEU A 10 -33.82 16.14 26.20
N ALA A 11 -33.94 17.34 25.64
CA ALA A 11 -33.30 17.69 24.36
C ALA A 11 -31.76 17.64 24.46
N ALA A 12 -31.18 18.15 25.55
CA ALA A 12 -29.74 18.10 25.79
C ALA A 12 -29.22 16.66 26.00
N LEU A 13 -29.96 15.82 26.73
CA LEU A 13 -29.63 14.40 26.90
C LEU A 13 -29.67 13.65 25.56
N MET A 14 -30.69 13.89 24.74
CA MET A 14 -30.78 13.27 23.41
C MET A 14 -29.65 13.73 22.50
N ALA A 15 -29.28 15.01 22.52
CA ALA A 15 -28.15 15.52 21.75
C ALA A 15 -26.82 14.91 22.22
N ALA A 16 -26.59 14.82 23.54
CA ALA A 16 -25.40 14.18 24.10
C ALA A 16 -25.32 12.68 23.74
N LEU A 17 -26.46 11.97 23.76
CA LEU A 17 -26.54 10.58 23.36
C LEU A 17 -26.23 10.43 21.86
N LEU A 18 -26.75 11.32 21.01
CA LEU A 18 -26.49 11.33 19.57
C LEU A 18 -25.02 11.60 19.26
N VAL A 19 -24.41 12.56 19.94
CA VAL A 19 -22.97 12.85 19.82
C VAL A 19 -22.15 11.66 20.30
N ALA A 20 -22.50 11.04 21.43
CA ALA A 20 -21.82 9.83 21.90
C ALA A 20 -21.97 8.67 20.91
N LEU A 21 -23.15 8.48 20.33
CA LEU A 21 -23.40 7.48 19.28
C LEU A 21 -22.58 7.76 18.01
N VAL A 22 -22.47 9.02 17.60
CA VAL A 22 -21.66 9.43 16.45
C VAL A 22 -20.17 9.24 16.76
N VAL A 23 -19.70 9.60 17.95
CA VAL A 23 -18.30 9.40 18.36
C VAL A 23 -17.99 7.90 18.42
N VAL A 24 -18.87 7.09 19.01
CA VAL A 24 -18.73 5.62 19.03
C VAL A 24 -18.81 5.05 17.62
N ALA A 25 -19.68 5.57 16.75
CA ALA A 25 -19.76 5.13 15.35
C ALA A 25 -18.51 5.50 14.55
N VAL A 26 -17.94 6.70 14.77
CA VAL A 26 -16.68 7.15 14.13
C VAL A 26 -15.49 6.37 14.68
N PHE A 27 -15.43 6.13 16.00
CA PHE A 27 -14.41 5.26 16.59
C PHE A 27 -14.57 3.83 16.12
N ALA A 28 -15.79 3.32 16.03
CA ALA A 28 -16.11 2.01 15.46
C ALA A 28 -15.79 1.96 13.97
N PHE A 29 -15.93 3.06 13.21
CA PHE A 29 -15.54 3.12 11.79
C PHE A 29 -14.02 3.15 11.64
N ARG A 30 -13.31 3.88 12.51
CA ARG A 30 -11.85 3.87 12.60
C ARG A 30 -11.27 2.54 13.08
N SER A 31 -11.98 1.82 13.95
CA SER A 31 -11.63 0.47 14.41
C SER A 31 -12.21 -0.64 13.54
N ARG A 32 -13.12 -0.32 12.60
CA ARG A 32 -13.51 -1.17 11.46
C ARG A 32 -12.48 -1.10 10.33
N THR A 33 -11.19 -1.09 10.68
CA THR A 33 -10.18 -1.86 9.94
C THR A 33 -10.42 -3.38 10.17
N ALA A 34 -11.68 -3.80 10.02
CA ALA A 34 -12.09 -5.19 10.07
C ALA A 34 -11.46 -5.89 8.85
N GLY A 35 -10.30 -6.49 9.06
CA GLY A 35 -9.50 -7.11 8.02
C GLY A 35 -8.01 -7.17 8.33
N CYS A 36 -7.53 -6.41 9.31
CA CYS A 36 -6.10 -6.38 9.58
C CYS A 36 -5.76 -7.07 10.90
N SER A 37 -5.90 -8.40 10.91
CA SER A 37 -5.42 -9.29 11.98
C SER A 37 -4.18 -10.09 11.55
N GLY A 38 -3.53 -9.70 10.47
CA GLY A 38 -2.31 -10.35 9.99
C GLY A 38 -1.17 -10.07 10.95
N ALA A 39 -0.47 -11.12 11.38
CA ALA A 39 0.81 -10.95 12.05
C ALA A 39 1.77 -10.15 11.14
N PRO A 40 2.70 -9.36 11.70
CA PRO A 40 3.69 -8.67 10.89
C PRO A 40 4.39 -9.67 9.96
N PRO A 41 4.60 -9.33 8.68
CA PRO A 41 5.37 -10.20 7.80
C PRO A 41 6.78 -10.29 8.36
N LEU A 42 7.24 -11.51 8.69
CA LEU A 42 8.62 -11.70 9.13
C LEU A 42 9.55 -11.42 7.94
N PRO A 43 10.48 -10.46 8.04
CA PRO A 43 11.37 -10.17 6.95
C PRO A 43 12.44 -11.26 6.87
N ASP A 44 12.49 -12.00 5.77
CA ASP A 44 13.63 -12.86 5.45
C ASP A 44 14.75 -11.99 4.88
N LEU A 45 15.59 -11.45 5.78
CA LEU A 45 16.59 -10.47 5.41
C LEU A 45 17.87 -11.11 4.87
N PRO A 46 18.31 -10.72 3.67
CA PRO A 46 19.65 -11.03 3.18
C PRO A 46 20.73 -10.55 4.15
N ALA A 47 21.89 -11.22 4.16
CA ALA A 47 22.99 -10.89 5.08
C ALA A 47 23.47 -9.44 4.92
N GLN A 48 23.45 -8.93 3.69
CA GLN A 48 23.80 -7.57 3.33
C GLN A 48 22.90 -6.57 4.08
N LEU A 49 21.57 -6.75 4.04
CA LEU A 49 20.65 -5.85 4.75
C LEU A 49 20.72 -6.01 6.26
N ARG A 50 20.92 -7.22 6.77
CA ARG A 50 21.15 -7.44 8.21
C ARG A 50 22.36 -6.67 8.73
N SER A 51 23.44 -6.59 7.94
CA SER A 51 24.64 -5.84 8.35
C SER A 51 24.44 -4.33 8.38
N LEU A 52 23.48 -3.81 7.61
CA LEU A 52 23.16 -2.38 7.54
C LEU A 52 22.22 -1.91 8.65
N GLY A 53 21.55 -2.83 9.35
CA GLY A 53 20.49 -2.52 10.30
C GLY A 53 19.25 -1.90 9.66
N ASP A 54 18.23 -1.65 10.48
CA ASP A 54 16.99 -0.92 10.16
C ASP A 54 15.94 -1.63 9.29
N PHE A 55 16.27 -2.75 8.65
CA PHE A 55 15.34 -3.49 7.79
C PHE A 55 14.52 -4.58 8.53
N ASP A 56 14.85 -4.85 9.79
CA ASP A 56 14.17 -5.81 10.67
C ASP A 56 13.05 -5.20 11.54
N GLN A 57 12.82 -3.90 11.37
CA GLN A 57 11.81 -3.12 12.09
C GLN A 57 10.74 -2.57 11.12
N PRO A 58 9.55 -2.21 11.63
CA PRO A 58 8.56 -1.50 10.82
C PRO A 58 9.01 -0.09 10.43
N TYR A 59 8.60 0.33 9.25
CA TYR A 59 8.63 1.71 8.76
C TYR A 59 7.26 2.36 8.91
N ASP A 60 7.23 3.64 9.28
CA ASP A 60 6.00 4.43 9.34
C ASP A 60 5.60 4.95 7.95
N THR A 61 4.49 4.44 7.43
CA THR A 61 3.91 4.79 6.13
C THR A 61 3.41 6.23 6.04
N THR A 62 3.20 6.91 7.17
CA THR A 62 2.90 8.35 7.19
C THR A 62 4.14 9.22 6.94
N MET A 63 5.34 8.63 6.99
CA MET A 63 6.62 9.26 6.70
C MET A 63 7.22 8.67 5.41
N PRO A 64 6.66 8.98 4.22
CA PRO A 64 7.03 8.33 2.97
C PRO A 64 8.51 8.48 2.60
N GLY A 65 9.16 9.57 3.04
CA GLY A 65 10.59 9.78 2.82
C GLY A 65 11.46 8.70 3.48
N THR A 66 11.06 8.16 4.63
CA THR A 66 11.84 7.11 5.31
C THR A 66 11.77 5.77 4.55
N LEU A 67 10.62 5.45 3.96
CA LEU A 67 10.48 4.28 3.09
C LEU A 67 11.26 4.46 1.78
N GLU A 68 11.25 5.67 1.20
CA GLU A 68 11.98 5.97 -0.02
C GLU A 68 13.51 5.84 0.19
N GLU A 69 14.04 6.40 1.28
CA GLU A 69 15.44 6.24 1.66
C GLU A 69 15.81 4.77 1.89
N ALA A 70 14.94 4.02 2.57
CA ALA A 70 15.12 2.58 2.76
C ALA A 70 15.08 1.80 1.44
N ALA A 71 14.21 2.19 0.50
CA ALA A 71 14.10 1.58 -0.83
C ALA A 71 15.42 1.70 -1.60
N VAL A 72 15.96 2.92 -1.68
CA VAL A 72 17.24 3.21 -2.34
C VAL A 72 18.38 2.47 -1.62
N LYS A 73 18.46 2.57 -0.28
CA LYS A 73 19.48 1.88 0.52
C LYS A 73 19.45 0.36 0.29
N ALA A 74 18.27 -0.25 0.26
CA ALA A 74 18.12 -1.69 0.02
C ALA A 74 18.56 -2.08 -1.39
N ALA A 75 18.17 -1.29 -2.40
CA ALA A 75 18.53 -1.57 -3.79
C ALA A 75 20.03 -1.47 -4.01
N SER A 76 20.67 -0.39 -3.53
CA SER A 76 22.12 -0.21 -3.65
C SER A 76 22.92 -1.32 -2.94
N ALA A 77 22.37 -1.87 -1.85
CA ALA A 77 23.02 -2.93 -1.09
C ALA A 77 22.90 -4.33 -1.72
N LEU A 78 21.79 -4.60 -2.42
CA LEU A 78 21.48 -5.93 -2.97
C LEU A 78 21.83 -6.05 -4.45
N HIS A 79 21.71 -4.97 -5.21
CA HIS A 79 21.89 -4.94 -6.66
C HIS A 79 22.91 -3.84 -7.00
N PRO A 80 24.19 -4.18 -7.24
CA PRO A 80 25.23 -3.21 -7.54
C PRO A 80 24.90 -2.29 -8.72
N ASP A 81 24.14 -2.80 -9.70
CA ASP A 81 23.69 -2.03 -10.86
C ASP A 81 22.68 -0.94 -10.49
N LEU A 82 22.02 -1.05 -9.32
CA LEU A 82 21.12 -0.05 -8.75
C LEU A 82 21.83 0.84 -7.70
N ALA A 83 23.17 0.82 -7.61
CA ALA A 83 23.90 1.62 -6.61
C ALA A 83 23.67 3.13 -6.73
N ALA A 84 23.42 3.63 -7.96
CA ALA A 84 23.11 5.03 -8.23
C ALA A 84 21.60 5.27 -8.48
N ALA A 85 20.74 4.28 -8.20
CA ALA A 85 19.32 4.39 -8.46
C ALA A 85 18.66 5.41 -7.51
N ILE A 86 17.69 6.14 -8.05
CA ILE A 86 16.81 7.03 -7.31
C ILE A 86 15.38 6.53 -7.42
N SER A 87 14.51 6.99 -6.52
CA SER A 87 13.07 6.77 -6.67
C SER A 87 12.53 7.52 -7.88
N LEU A 88 11.72 6.84 -8.67
CA LEU A 88 11.11 7.35 -9.90
C LEU A 88 9.64 7.69 -9.65
N GLY A 89 9.39 8.84 -9.02
CA GLY A 89 8.05 9.35 -8.78
C GLY A 89 7.43 8.83 -7.47
N ALA A 90 6.09 8.83 -7.43
CA ALA A 90 5.35 8.47 -6.22
C ALA A 90 5.33 6.95 -5.99
N PRO A 91 5.31 6.49 -4.71
CA PRO A 91 5.12 5.09 -4.41
C PRO A 91 3.77 4.59 -4.93
N VAL A 92 3.75 3.34 -5.37
CA VAL A 92 2.57 2.67 -5.92
C VAL A 92 2.00 1.69 -4.90
N GLU A 93 0.76 1.92 -4.49
CA GLU A 93 0.04 0.98 -3.62
C GLU A 93 -0.61 -0.15 -4.42
N ILE A 94 -0.45 -1.37 -3.92
CA ILE A 94 -0.97 -2.59 -4.56
C ILE A 94 -1.68 -3.42 -3.49
N ALA A 95 -2.96 -3.71 -3.72
CA ALA A 95 -3.72 -4.54 -2.80
C ALA A 95 -3.41 -6.03 -3.00
N ALA A 96 -3.48 -6.82 -1.93
CA ALA A 96 -3.48 -8.28 -2.07
C ALA A 96 -4.90 -8.75 -2.43
N VAL A 97 -5.04 -9.68 -3.38
CA VAL A 97 -6.34 -10.31 -3.66
C VAL A 97 -6.76 -11.24 -2.52
N ASP A 98 -5.80 -11.98 -1.97
CA ASP A 98 -6.01 -12.85 -0.81
C ASP A 98 -6.06 -12.01 0.47
N PRO A 99 -7.18 -12.05 1.24
CA PRO A 99 -7.30 -11.29 2.48
C PRO A 99 -6.33 -11.76 3.58
N GLY A 100 -5.71 -12.94 3.44
CA GLY A 100 -4.66 -13.41 4.34
C GLY A 100 -3.28 -12.81 4.06
N ARG A 101 -3.14 -11.96 3.03
CA ARG A 101 -1.86 -11.36 2.62
C ARG A 101 -1.84 -9.84 2.81
N HIS A 102 -0.64 -9.31 2.95
CA HIS A 102 -0.39 -7.89 3.16
C HIS A 102 -0.49 -7.10 1.85
N ALA A 103 -1.11 -5.93 1.85
CA ALA A 103 -0.95 -4.99 0.74
C ALA A 103 0.52 -4.59 0.60
N ALA A 104 0.93 -4.07 -0.56
CA ALA A 104 2.29 -3.66 -0.83
C ALA A 104 2.38 -2.17 -1.19
N ILE A 105 3.45 -1.54 -0.77
CA ILE A 105 3.91 -0.24 -1.25
C ILE A 105 5.16 -0.51 -2.08
N VAL A 106 5.15 -0.09 -3.33
CA VAL A 106 6.22 -0.35 -4.29
C VAL A 106 6.86 0.96 -4.71
N PHE A 107 8.18 1.04 -4.57
CA PHE A 107 8.98 2.17 -5.04
C PHE A 107 9.67 1.77 -6.34
N PRO A 108 9.29 2.38 -7.48
CA PRO A 108 10.04 2.22 -8.72
C PRO A 108 11.38 2.94 -8.63
N LEU A 109 12.45 2.27 -9.03
CA LEU A 109 13.82 2.76 -8.93
C LEU A 109 14.49 2.77 -10.31
N GLY A 110 15.41 3.70 -10.54
CA GLY A 110 16.29 3.69 -11.71
C GLY A 110 17.30 4.83 -11.74
N ALA A 111 18.24 4.80 -12.67
CA ALA A 111 19.37 5.74 -12.77
C ALA A 111 19.02 7.17 -13.27
N GLY A 112 17.76 7.62 -13.14
CA GLY A 112 17.31 8.95 -13.59
C GLY A 112 17.10 9.10 -15.10
N GLY A 113 17.43 8.07 -15.91
CA GLY A 113 17.13 7.99 -17.35
C GLY A 113 15.65 7.72 -17.69
N GLY A 114 14.80 7.58 -16.67
CA GLY A 114 13.35 7.44 -16.79
C GLY A 114 12.83 6.01 -16.94
N ALA A 115 13.69 5.03 -17.18
CA ALA A 115 13.31 3.62 -17.16
C ALA A 115 13.35 3.06 -15.72
N VAL A 116 12.40 2.18 -15.40
CA VAL A 116 12.34 1.50 -14.11
C VAL A 116 13.23 0.26 -14.16
N GLU A 117 14.36 0.34 -13.47
CA GLU A 117 15.38 -0.71 -13.44
C GLU A 117 15.24 -1.60 -12.20
N GLY A 118 14.49 -1.16 -11.18
CA GLY A 118 14.18 -2.00 -10.03
C GLY A 118 12.89 -1.60 -9.32
N LEU A 119 12.38 -2.49 -8.48
CA LEU A 119 11.21 -2.27 -7.63
C LEU A 119 11.54 -2.66 -6.20
N ALA A 120 11.58 -1.70 -5.28
CA ALA A 120 11.62 -2.01 -3.86
C ALA A 120 10.20 -2.21 -3.32
N VAL A 121 9.98 -3.29 -2.58
CA VAL A 121 8.66 -3.70 -2.10
C VAL A 121 8.64 -3.69 -0.57
N PHE A 122 7.67 -2.99 -0.02
CA PHE A 122 7.34 -2.99 1.40
C PHE A 122 5.94 -3.56 1.59
N LEU A 123 5.78 -4.49 2.53
CA LEU A 123 4.49 -5.08 2.86
C LEU A 123 3.84 -4.28 3.99
N ARG A 124 2.64 -3.76 3.75
CA ARG A 124 1.85 -3.04 4.74
C ARG A 124 1.33 -4.00 5.80
N ALA A 125 1.67 -3.72 7.04
CA ALA A 125 1.01 -4.32 8.17
C ALA A 125 -0.23 -3.49 8.54
N CYS A 126 -0.76 -3.78 9.71
CA CYS A 126 -1.97 -3.16 10.21
C CYS A 126 -1.68 -1.80 10.84
N GLY A 127 -2.52 -0.82 10.53
CA GLY A 127 -2.26 0.57 10.85
C GLY A 127 -1.35 1.24 9.83
N ASP A 128 -0.42 2.04 10.32
CA ASP A 128 0.46 2.86 9.50
C ASP A 128 1.87 2.27 9.36
N GLU A 129 2.03 0.96 9.52
CA GLU A 129 3.32 0.28 9.43
C GLU A 129 3.53 -0.46 8.10
N ALA A 130 4.76 -0.49 7.61
CA ALA A 130 5.19 -1.35 6.51
C ALA A 130 6.56 -1.96 6.79
N TYR A 131 6.80 -3.16 6.25
CA TYR A 131 8.02 -3.93 6.49
C TYR A 131 8.73 -4.17 5.16
N TYR A 132 10.06 -4.10 5.15
CA TYR A 132 10.83 -4.47 3.97
C TYR A 132 10.51 -5.91 3.55
N SER A 133 10.37 -6.14 2.24
CA SER A 133 10.15 -7.47 1.69
C SER A 133 11.21 -7.87 0.69
N THR A 134 11.38 -7.10 -0.39
CA THR A 134 12.33 -7.46 -1.45
C THR A 134 12.69 -6.27 -2.33
N VAL A 135 13.74 -6.44 -3.13
CA VAL A 135 14.03 -5.58 -4.30
C VAL A 135 14.09 -6.45 -5.53
N ALA A 136 13.19 -6.22 -6.48
CA ALA A 136 13.22 -6.87 -7.79
C ALA A 136 14.14 -6.09 -8.74
N ASP A 137 15.02 -6.80 -9.43
CA ASP A 137 15.85 -6.26 -10.50
C ASP A 137 15.14 -6.46 -11.86
N LEU A 138 14.99 -5.36 -12.60
CA LEU A 138 14.34 -5.30 -13.90
C LEU A 138 15.32 -4.86 -15.01
N ALA A 139 16.62 -4.76 -14.74
CA ALA A 139 17.62 -4.21 -15.67
C ALA A 139 17.67 -4.94 -17.02
N ALA A 140 17.30 -6.23 -17.07
CA ALA A 140 17.26 -6.99 -18.32
C ALA A 140 16.15 -6.53 -19.29
N ALA A 141 15.05 -5.99 -18.78
CA ALA A 141 13.91 -5.52 -19.58
C ALA A 141 13.15 -4.40 -18.83
N PRO A 142 13.77 -3.21 -18.65
CA PRO A 142 13.23 -2.19 -17.78
C PRO A 142 12.02 -1.50 -18.43
N PRO A 143 10.83 -1.52 -17.80
CA PRO A 143 9.67 -0.81 -18.33
C PRO A 143 9.85 0.71 -18.19
N ALA A 144 9.16 1.48 -19.04
CA ALA A 144 9.22 2.95 -18.99
C ALA A 144 8.53 3.56 -17.75
N SER A 145 7.65 2.80 -17.09
CA SER A 145 6.95 3.22 -15.88
C SER A 145 6.48 2.00 -15.09
N PHE A 146 6.10 2.23 -13.84
CA PHE A 146 5.44 1.21 -13.03
C PHE A 146 4.11 1.75 -12.47
N PRO A 147 2.98 1.04 -12.64
CA PRO A 147 2.84 -0.14 -13.51
C PRO A 147 3.10 0.18 -14.99
N ALA A 148 3.53 -0.81 -15.75
CA ALA A 148 3.85 -0.63 -17.17
C ALA A 148 2.59 -0.47 -18.02
N VAL A 149 1.49 -1.13 -17.65
CA VAL A 149 0.16 -0.90 -18.21
C VAL A 149 -0.56 0.18 -17.38
N PRO A 150 -0.86 1.35 -17.94
CA PRO A 150 -1.55 2.42 -17.19
C PRO A 150 -3.01 2.08 -16.87
N ARG A 151 -3.53 2.71 -15.80
CA ARG A 151 -4.89 2.48 -15.28
C ARG A 151 -5.98 2.71 -16.32
N ASP A 152 -5.86 3.74 -17.15
CA ASP A 152 -6.86 4.08 -18.17
C ASP A 152 -6.93 3.03 -19.28
N ARG A 153 -5.79 2.45 -19.68
CA ARG A 153 -5.73 1.34 -20.62
C ARG A 153 -6.39 0.11 -20.02
N ALA A 154 -6.06 -0.22 -18.78
CA ALA A 154 -6.67 -1.35 -18.08
C ALA A 154 -8.19 -1.17 -17.92
N ALA A 155 -8.66 0.03 -17.58
CA ALA A 155 -10.08 0.38 -17.48
C ALA A 155 -10.83 0.10 -18.78
N ARG A 156 -10.26 0.48 -19.93
CA ARG A 156 -10.85 0.20 -21.26
C ARG A 156 -10.91 -1.28 -21.57
N VAL A 157 -9.84 -2.03 -21.31
CA VAL A 157 -9.79 -3.47 -21.59
C VAL A 157 -10.76 -4.26 -20.71
N LEU A 158 -10.86 -3.88 -19.43
CA LEU A 158 -11.73 -4.55 -18.45
C LEU A 158 -13.19 -4.08 -18.52
N GLY A 159 -13.50 -3.02 -19.27
CA GLY A 159 -14.86 -2.45 -19.31
C GLY A 159 -15.31 -1.90 -17.94
N THR A 160 -14.38 -1.33 -17.17
CA THR A 160 -14.64 -0.84 -15.81
C THR A 160 -14.03 0.55 -15.62
N SER A 161 -14.74 1.45 -14.92
CA SER A 161 -14.24 2.80 -14.63
C SER A 161 -13.24 2.85 -13.48
N SER A 162 -13.21 1.79 -12.66
CA SER A 162 -12.46 1.76 -11.40
C SER A 162 -11.71 0.43 -11.26
N PRO A 163 -10.73 0.13 -12.14
CA PRO A 163 -9.89 -1.04 -11.93
C PRO A 163 -9.01 -0.84 -10.69
N GLU A 164 -8.77 -1.93 -9.98
CA GLU A 164 -7.90 -2.01 -8.81
C GLU A 164 -6.57 -2.66 -9.19
N LEU A 165 -5.47 -2.09 -8.71
CA LEU A 165 -4.15 -2.69 -8.86
C LEU A 165 -3.95 -3.69 -7.74
N VAL A 166 -3.78 -4.95 -8.09
CA VAL A 166 -3.71 -6.06 -7.13
C VAL A 166 -2.54 -6.99 -7.43
N TYR A 167 -2.17 -7.83 -6.49
CA TYR A 167 -1.29 -8.97 -6.72
C TYR A 167 -1.90 -10.25 -6.12
N THR A 168 -1.60 -11.39 -6.74
CA THR A 168 -2.07 -12.71 -6.30
C THR A 168 -0.96 -13.55 -5.68
N ASP A 169 0.25 -13.45 -6.23
CA ASP A 169 1.37 -14.33 -5.91
C ASP A 169 2.64 -13.54 -5.59
N THR A 170 3.60 -14.22 -4.95
CA THR A 170 4.94 -13.72 -4.64
C THR A 170 5.95 -14.47 -5.53
N PRO A 171 6.93 -13.79 -6.18
CA PRO A 171 7.22 -12.36 -6.15
C PRO A 171 6.07 -11.52 -6.72
N LEU A 172 6.00 -10.25 -6.34
CA LEU A 172 4.87 -9.38 -6.64
C LEU A 172 4.61 -9.31 -8.17
N GLN A 173 3.52 -9.93 -8.62
CA GLN A 173 3.05 -9.89 -10.00
C GLN A 173 1.79 -9.03 -10.08
N PRO A 174 1.92 -7.72 -10.40
CA PRO A 174 0.81 -6.80 -10.36
C PRO A 174 -0.15 -7.03 -11.54
N ARG A 175 -1.44 -6.93 -11.25
CA ARG A 175 -2.53 -7.09 -12.20
C ARG A 175 -3.56 -6.01 -11.96
N TRP A 176 -4.19 -5.54 -13.03
CA TRP A 176 -5.41 -4.76 -12.93
C TRP A 176 -6.59 -5.72 -12.83
N ARG A 177 -7.46 -5.51 -11.85
CA ARG A 177 -8.66 -6.31 -11.60
C ARG A 177 -9.90 -5.43 -11.64
N ASP A 178 -10.96 -5.93 -12.26
CA ASP A 178 -12.31 -5.38 -12.07
C ASP A 178 -12.90 -5.98 -10.78
N PRO A 179 -13.12 -5.18 -9.72
CA PRO A 179 -13.62 -5.71 -8.45
C PRO A 179 -15.03 -6.30 -8.55
N ARG A 180 -15.81 -5.92 -9.57
CA ARG A 180 -17.19 -6.39 -9.76
C ARG A 180 -17.27 -7.79 -10.35
N THR A 181 -16.41 -8.08 -11.34
CA THR A 181 -16.44 -9.34 -12.09
C THR A 181 -15.30 -10.29 -11.74
N GLY A 182 -14.24 -9.77 -11.11
CA GLY A 182 -13.01 -10.52 -10.86
C GLY A 182 -12.12 -10.68 -12.09
N ALA A 183 -12.54 -10.20 -13.27
CA ALA A 183 -11.72 -10.21 -14.47
C ALA A 183 -10.41 -9.45 -14.23
N SER A 184 -9.29 -9.92 -14.79
CA SER A 184 -7.99 -9.29 -14.59
C SER A 184 -7.08 -9.34 -15.81
N VAL A 185 -6.24 -8.34 -15.95
CA VAL A 185 -5.17 -8.25 -16.97
C VAL A 185 -3.83 -7.95 -16.30
N PRO A 186 -2.70 -8.39 -16.86
CA PRO A 186 -1.37 -8.03 -16.36
C PRO A 186 -1.18 -6.51 -16.29
N ALA A 187 -0.46 -6.03 -15.27
CA ALA A 187 -0.07 -4.63 -15.13
C ALA A 187 1.39 -4.37 -15.55
N THR A 188 2.12 -5.43 -15.90
CA THR A 188 3.47 -5.46 -16.48
C THR A 188 3.46 -5.34 -17.99
#